data_AF-A0A971KHY3-F1
#
_entry.id   AF-A0A971KHY3-F1
#
_cell.length_a   1.000
_cell.length_b   1.000
_cell.length_c   1.000
_cell.angle_alpha   90.00
_cell.angle_beta   90.00
_cell.angle_gamma   90.00
#
_symmetry.space_group_name_H-M   'P 1'
#
loop_
_entity.id
_entity.type
_entity.pdbx_description
1 polymer ?
#
loop_
_entity_poly.entity_id
_entity_poly.type
_entity_poly.pdbx_seq_one_letter_code
_entity_poly.pdbx_strand_id
1 'polypeptide(L)'
;MDFSLLTKRTDFSLSSYLPKLEKTLHSYGFEISIQEKIKQHSTNVQSAFQKGNSLVHLIKIFALEAPVSGFPSNALIKIKFEIDIDPPKDAGFEKKYKLLPQPYSVTIYDRPSLFAGKLHALLCRNWKRREKGRDFYDFIWYLQEKVPVNLHHLEARMRQSRHWQQSESLTLQSLKTMLIDRFENVDYELIKQDVLPFIPNPKVIEIWSRDFFIAVTNEMLPAV
;
A
#
# COMPACT_ATOMS: atom_id res chain seq x y z
N MET A 1 5.92 -4.48 -1.38
CA MET A 1 5.51 -5.12 -0.12
C MET A 1 5.93 -4.19 0.98
N ASP A 2 4.95 -3.73 1.74
CA ASP A 2 5.12 -2.68 2.72
C ASP A 2 4.93 -3.30 4.10
N PHE A 3 5.88 -3.01 4.98
CA PHE A 3 5.98 -3.55 6.33
C PHE A 3 6.15 -2.38 7.29
N SER A 4 5.83 -2.64 8.54
CA SER A 4 5.99 -1.71 9.64
C SER A 4 6.60 -2.44 10.81
N LEU A 5 7.42 -1.76 11.59
CA LEU A 5 7.71 -2.22 12.94
C LEU A 5 6.46 -2.09 13.83
N LEU A 6 6.47 -2.76 14.98
CA LEU A 6 5.42 -2.58 15.99
C LEU A 6 5.69 -1.35 16.86
N THR A 7 6.97 -1.04 17.05
CA THR A 7 7.44 0.10 17.82
C THR A 7 8.61 0.74 17.08
N LYS A 8 8.80 2.04 17.33
CA LYS A 8 9.90 2.81 16.77
C LYS A 8 11.24 2.16 17.12
N ARG A 9 12.09 1.95 16.12
CA ARG A 9 13.46 1.43 16.31
C ARG A 9 14.41 2.02 15.29
N THR A 10 15.18 3.03 15.70
CA THR A 10 16.07 3.80 14.82
C THR A 10 17.33 3.05 14.39
N ASP A 11 17.75 2.06 15.17
CA ASP A 11 18.88 1.15 14.90
C ASP A 11 18.46 -0.07 14.06
N PHE A 12 17.18 -0.15 13.62
CA PHE A 12 16.73 -1.19 12.71
C PHE A 12 17.54 -1.16 11.41
N SER A 13 17.97 -2.34 10.93
CA SER A 13 18.64 -2.47 9.64
C SER A 13 18.05 -3.60 8.82
N LEU A 14 17.42 -3.27 7.69
CA LEU A 14 16.88 -4.24 6.72
C LEU A 14 17.99 -5.10 6.12
N SER A 15 19.18 -4.54 5.89
CA SER A 15 20.31 -5.25 5.29
C SER A 15 20.70 -6.51 6.07
N SER A 16 20.54 -6.49 7.40
CA SER A 16 20.79 -7.66 8.27
C SER A 16 19.88 -8.86 7.99
N TYR A 17 18.71 -8.65 7.37
CA TYR A 17 17.75 -9.70 7.03
C TYR A 17 17.91 -10.23 5.60
N LEU A 18 18.52 -9.44 4.69
CA LEU A 18 18.59 -9.77 3.26
C LEU A 18 19.33 -11.10 2.97
N PRO A 19 20.49 -11.41 3.60
CA PRO A 19 21.18 -12.67 3.34
C PRO A 19 20.35 -13.90 3.73
N LYS A 20 19.58 -13.81 4.82
CA LYS A 20 18.69 -14.89 5.26
C LYS A 20 17.53 -15.08 4.28
N LEU A 21 16.97 -13.97 3.79
CA LEU A 21 15.92 -13.98 2.78
C LEU A 21 16.39 -14.62 1.48
N GLU A 22 17.57 -14.24 1.00
CA GLU A 22 18.20 -14.81 -0.19
C GLU A 22 18.42 -16.32 -0.04
N LYS A 23 19.08 -16.74 1.04
CA LYS A 23 19.31 -18.16 1.33
C LYS A 23 18.02 -18.97 1.38
N THR A 24 16.98 -18.44 2.01
CA THR A 24 15.68 -19.12 2.12
C THR A 24 15.07 -19.32 0.74
N LEU A 25 15.03 -18.28 -0.09
CA LEU A 25 14.43 -18.35 -1.41
C LEU A 25 15.21 -19.27 -2.35
N HIS A 26 16.54 -19.27 -2.25
CA HIS A 26 17.39 -20.25 -2.95
C HIS A 26 17.05 -21.70 -2.54
N SER A 27 16.78 -21.97 -1.26
CA SER A 27 16.37 -23.33 -0.82
C SER A 27 15.01 -23.77 -1.37
N TYR A 28 14.15 -22.83 -1.78
CA TYR A 28 12.90 -23.11 -2.49
C TYR A 28 13.09 -23.16 -4.02
N GLY A 29 14.33 -23.13 -4.52
CA GLY A 29 14.65 -23.19 -5.94
C GLY A 29 14.59 -21.85 -6.67
N PHE A 30 14.34 -20.75 -5.96
CA PHE A 30 14.33 -19.41 -6.53
C PHE A 30 15.74 -18.84 -6.62
N GLU A 31 16.30 -18.83 -7.83
CA GLU A 31 17.45 -18.01 -8.23
C GLU A 31 17.10 -16.52 -8.22
N ILE A 32 17.44 -15.86 -7.12
CA ILE A 32 17.19 -14.43 -6.91
C ILE A 32 18.48 -13.73 -6.48
N SER A 33 18.55 -12.44 -6.79
CA SER A 33 19.55 -11.51 -6.27
C SER A 33 18.84 -10.40 -5.50
N ILE A 34 19.42 -9.97 -4.38
CA ILE A 34 18.87 -8.88 -3.57
C ILE A 34 19.77 -7.66 -3.67
N GLN A 35 19.18 -6.51 -3.97
CA GLN A 35 19.85 -5.21 -4.06
C GLN A 35 19.20 -4.24 -3.07
N GLU A 36 19.96 -3.74 -2.12
CA GLU A 36 19.52 -2.66 -1.23
C GLU A 36 19.41 -1.35 -2.00
N LYS A 37 18.38 -0.55 -1.70
CA LYS A 37 18.27 0.81 -2.23
C LYS A 37 18.76 1.79 -1.18
N ILE A 38 20.01 2.24 -1.31
CA ILE A 38 20.52 3.36 -0.52
C ILE A 38 19.79 4.63 -0.98
N LYS A 39 18.97 5.21 -0.10
CA LYS A 39 18.26 6.47 -0.38
C LYS A 39 19.20 7.65 -0.11
N GLN A 40 19.19 8.65 -1.01
CA GLN A 40 19.98 9.89 -0.87
C GLN A 40 19.50 10.80 0.27
N HIS A 41 18.29 10.59 0.79
CA HIS A 41 17.72 11.34 1.90
C HIS A 41 17.28 10.38 3.02
N SER A 42 17.50 10.77 4.28
CA SER A 42 17.02 10.01 5.43
C SER A 42 15.50 10.04 5.47
N THR A 43 14.90 8.86 5.41
CA THR A 43 13.46 8.66 5.58
C THR A 43 13.25 7.54 6.58
N ASN A 44 12.15 7.57 7.33
CA ASN A 44 11.78 6.49 8.25
C ASN A 44 11.49 5.15 7.54
N VAL A 45 11.53 5.12 6.20
CA VAL A 45 11.30 3.91 5.41
C VAL A 45 12.60 3.38 4.82
N GLN A 46 13.00 2.16 5.20
CA GLN A 46 14.10 1.43 4.54
C GLN A 46 13.56 0.63 3.35
N SER A 47 14.34 0.51 2.25
CA SER A 47 13.86 -0.17 1.02
C SER A 47 14.90 -1.12 0.41
N ALA A 48 14.45 -2.30 -0.03
CA ALA A 48 15.25 -3.25 -0.79
C ALA A 48 14.49 -3.79 -2.00
N PHE A 49 15.22 -4.24 -3.02
CA PHE A 49 14.65 -4.91 -4.18
C PHE A 49 15.20 -6.33 -4.31
N GLN A 50 14.31 -7.29 -4.46
CA GLN A 50 14.64 -8.64 -4.90
C GLN A 50 14.39 -8.72 -6.40
N LYS A 51 15.34 -9.26 -7.15
CA LYS A 51 15.28 -9.47 -8.60
C LYS A 51 15.51 -10.94 -8.93
N GLY A 52 14.68 -11.52 -9.79
CA GLY A 52 14.87 -12.88 -10.31
C GLY A 52 14.35 -12.98 -11.74
N ASN A 53 14.84 -13.93 -12.54
CA ASN A 53 14.36 -14.10 -13.92
C ASN A 53 12.94 -14.67 -13.94
N SER A 54 12.00 -13.95 -14.55
CA SER A 54 10.58 -14.30 -14.61
C SER A 54 10.35 -15.65 -15.29
N LEU A 55 11.02 -15.89 -16.42
CA LEU A 55 10.83 -17.09 -17.22
C LEU A 55 11.32 -18.34 -16.48
N VAL A 56 12.51 -18.27 -15.86
CA VAL A 56 13.06 -19.36 -15.05
C VAL A 56 12.14 -19.70 -13.87
N HIS A 57 11.60 -18.68 -13.19
CA HIS A 57 10.70 -18.90 -12.07
C HIS A 57 9.33 -19.44 -12.48
N LEU A 58 8.77 -18.98 -13.62
CA LEU A 58 7.52 -19.52 -14.16
C LEU A 58 7.66 -21.00 -14.54
N ILE A 59 8.77 -21.38 -15.21
CA ILE A 59 9.09 -22.77 -15.54
C ILE A 59 9.16 -23.62 -14.26
N LYS A 60 9.86 -23.15 -13.21
CA LYS A 60 10.01 -23.88 -11.95
C LYS A 60 8.71 -23.99 -11.14
N ILE A 61 7.93 -22.92 -11.05
CA ILE A 61 6.68 -22.88 -10.25
C ILE A 61 5.56 -23.70 -10.91
N PHE A 62 5.40 -23.52 -12.22
CA PHE A 62 4.29 -24.12 -12.98
C PHE A 62 4.70 -25.40 -13.73
N ALA A 63 5.94 -25.86 -13.56
CA ALA A 63 6.51 -27.01 -14.27
C ALA A 63 6.31 -26.92 -15.80
N LEU A 64 6.43 -25.73 -16.37
CA LEU A 64 6.20 -25.50 -17.80
C LEU A 64 7.36 -26.07 -18.62
N GLU A 65 7.04 -26.74 -19.74
CA GLU A 65 8.05 -27.15 -20.72
C GLU A 65 8.49 -25.95 -21.56
N ALA A 66 9.80 -25.79 -21.74
CA ALA A 66 10.35 -24.80 -22.64
C ALA A 66 10.13 -25.24 -24.10
N PRO A 67 9.84 -24.32 -25.04
CA PRO A 67 9.80 -22.87 -24.85
C PRO A 67 8.43 -22.36 -24.37
N VAL A 68 8.44 -21.52 -23.32
CA VAL A 68 7.23 -20.80 -22.86
C VAL A 68 7.05 -19.56 -23.74
N SER A 69 6.09 -19.59 -24.67
CA SER A 69 5.76 -18.46 -25.53
C SER A 69 5.18 -17.28 -24.73
N GLY A 70 5.50 -16.04 -25.12
CA GLY A 70 4.91 -14.83 -24.55
C GLY A 70 5.73 -14.13 -23.45
N PHE A 71 6.92 -14.63 -23.11
CA PHE A 71 7.81 -13.99 -22.14
C PHE A 71 9.20 -13.71 -22.73
N PRO A 72 9.70 -12.45 -22.67
CA PRO A 72 11.08 -12.16 -22.98
C PRO A 72 12.03 -12.98 -22.10
N SER A 73 13.08 -13.56 -22.69
CA SER A 73 14.05 -14.41 -21.99
C SER A 73 14.78 -13.68 -20.85
N ASN A 74 14.84 -12.35 -20.90
CA ASN A 74 15.45 -11.48 -19.90
C ASN A 74 14.44 -10.80 -18.96
N ALA A 75 13.16 -11.18 -18.99
CA ALA A 75 12.16 -10.62 -18.08
C ALA A 75 12.56 -10.86 -16.62
N LEU A 76 12.47 -9.82 -15.80
CA LEU A 76 12.81 -9.87 -14.37
C LEU A 76 11.57 -9.62 -13.51
N ILE A 77 11.30 -10.50 -12.54
CA ILE A 77 10.40 -10.23 -11.43
C ILE A 77 11.18 -9.38 -10.42
N LYS A 78 10.61 -8.23 -10.08
CA LYS A 78 11.18 -7.32 -9.08
C LYS A 78 10.20 -7.14 -7.93
N ILE A 79 10.56 -7.61 -6.73
CA ILE A 79 9.78 -7.41 -5.51
C ILE A 79 10.45 -6.32 -4.68
N LYS A 80 9.71 -5.23 -4.41
CA LYS A 80 10.16 -4.15 -3.54
C LYS A 80 9.73 -4.44 -2.10
N PHE A 81 10.65 -4.32 -1.15
CA PHE A 81 10.38 -4.33 0.28
C PHE A 81 10.52 -2.91 0.80
N GLU A 82 9.55 -2.44 1.58
CA GLU A 82 9.60 -1.18 2.31
C GLU A 82 9.26 -1.44 3.78
N ILE A 83 10.07 -0.92 4.71
CA ILE A 83 9.85 -1.09 6.16
C ILE A 83 9.82 0.28 6.81
N ASP A 84 8.72 0.63 7.45
CA ASP A 84 8.60 1.81 8.33
C ASP A 84 9.19 1.53 9.72
N ILE A 85 10.24 2.25 10.09
CA ILE A 85 10.97 2.09 11.37
C ILE A 85 10.47 3.03 12.47
N ASP A 86 9.58 3.96 12.15
CA ASP A 86 8.98 4.91 13.07
C ASP A 86 7.47 5.02 12.79
N PRO A 87 6.73 3.92 13.00
CA PRO A 87 5.34 3.88 12.60
C PRO A 87 4.47 4.78 13.46
N PRO A 88 3.44 5.41 12.88
CA PRO A 88 2.46 6.16 13.64
C PRO A 88 1.72 5.28 14.65
N LYS A 89 1.37 5.87 15.80
CA LYS A 89 0.69 5.21 16.91
C LYS A 89 -0.75 4.83 16.56
N ASP A 90 -1.39 4.08 17.46
CA ASP A 90 -2.83 3.79 17.47
C ASP A 90 -3.32 2.89 16.33
N ALA A 91 -2.40 2.20 15.64
CA ALA A 91 -2.74 1.14 14.72
C ALA A 91 -3.29 -0.09 15.49
N GLY A 92 -4.40 -0.63 15.01
CA GLY A 92 -4.87 -1.95 15.37
C GLY A 92 -4.19 -3.05 14.56
N PHE A 93 -4.13 -4.26 15.12
CA PHE A 93 -3.43 -5.39 14.52
C PHE A 93 -4.25 -6.68 14.65
N GLU A 94 -4.09 -7.55 13.68
CA GLU A 94 -4.58 -8.92 13.73
C GLU A 94 -3.47 -9.92 13.39
N LYS A 95 -3.46 -11.05 14.10
CA LYS A 95 -2.54 -12.16 13.83
C LYS A 95 -3.23 -13.19 12.96
N LYS A 96 -2.66 -13.47 11.78
CA LYS A 96 -3.15 -14.52 10.86
C LYS A 96 -2.16 -15.69 10.85
N TYR A 97 -2.70 -16.90 10.73
CA TYR A 97 -1.94 -18.12 10.55
C TYR A 97 -2.13 -18.63 9.12
N LYS A 98 -1.06 -19.09 8.49
CA LYS A 98 -1.05 -19.68 7.14
C LYS A 98 -0.21 -20.95 7.17
N LEU A 99 -0.58 -21.91 6.33
CA LEU A 99 0.03 -23.24 6.32
C LEU A 99 1.06 -23.44 5.21
N LEU A 100 0.98 -22.65 4.14
CA LEU A 100 1.80 -22.77 2.95
C LEU A 100 2.68 -21.53 2.77
N PRO A 101 3.94 -21.65 2.33
CA PRO A 101 4.63 -22.90 1.95
C PRO A 101 5.10 -23.75 3.15
N GLN A 102 5.09 -23.18 4.36
CA GLN A 102 5.26 -23.86 5.65
C GLN A 102 4.36 -23.16 6.68
N PRO A 103 4.00 -23.77 7.81
CA PRO A 103 3.21 -23.08 8.84
C PRO A 103 3.90 -21.82 9.36
N TYR A 104 3.23 -20.68 9.26
CA TYR A 104 3.72 -19.40 9.79
C TYR A 104 2.58 -18.54 10.33
N SER A 105 2.95 -17.57 11.17
CA SER A 105 2.05 -16.50 11.59
C SER A 105 2.55 -15.15 11.11
N VAL A 106 1.64 -14.28 10.71
CA VAL A 106 1.92 -12.90 10.33
C VAL A 106 1.03 -11.96 11.12
N THR A 107 1.62 -10.89 11.65
CA THR A 107 0.87 -9.77 12.23
C THR A 107 0.67 -8.74 11.14
N ILE A 108 -0.58 -8.37 10.89
CA ILE A 108 -0.96 -7.36 9.90
C ILE A 108 -1.78 -6.27 10.58
N TYR A 109 -1.80 -5.07 10.00
CA TYR A 109 -2.76 -4.05 10.43
C TYR A 109 -4.19 -4.56 10.21
N ASP A 110 -5.07 -4.19 11.14
CA ASP A 110 -6.50 -4.41 10.94
C ASP A 110 -7.05 -3.54 9.79
N ARG A 111 -8.25 -3.89 9.31
CA ARG A 111 -8.86 -3.18 8.18
C ARG A 111 -9.07 -1.68 8.46
N PRO A 112 -9.56 -1.25 9.64
CA PRO A 112 -9.68 0.18 9.96
C PRO A 112 -8.37 0.96 9.89
N SER A 113 -7.26 0.38 10.38
CA SER A 113 -5.95 1.03 10.35
C SER A 113 -5.32 1.04 8.96
N LEU A 114 -5.57 -0.01 8.16
CA LEU A 114 -5.22 0.01 6.73
C LEU A 114 -6.00 1.10 5.99
N PHE A 115 -7.29 1.26 6.28
CA PHE A 115 -8.12 2.30 5.67
C PHE A 115 -7.59 3.70 6.03
N ALA A 116 -7.25 3.95 7.29
CA ALA A 116 -6.59 5.18 7.72
C ALA A 116 -5.28 5.44 6.94
N GLY A 117 -4.47 4.42 6.67
CA GLY A 117 -3.29 4.54 5.82
C GLY A 117 -3.61 4.97 4.37
N LYS A 118 -4.71 4.47 3.80
CA LYS A 118 -5.16 4.85 2.45
C LYS A 118 -5.72 6.26 2.41
N LEU A 119 -6.51 6.67 3.40
CA LEU A 119 -7.02 8.04 3.51
C LEU A 119 -5.88 9.05 3.69
N HIS A 120 -4.87 8.71 4.50
CA HIS A 120 -3.66 9.53 4.61
C HIS A 120 -2.96 9.70 3.27
N ALA A 121 -2.82 8.63 2.48
CA ALA A 121 -2.24 8.74 1.14
C ALA A 121 -3.08 9.60 0.20
N LEU A 122 -4.42 9.44 0.22
CA LEU A 122 -5.36 10.19 -0.61
C LEU A 122 -5.32 11.69 -0.32
N LEU A 123 -5.24 12.07 0.96
CA LEU A 123 -5.30 13.44 1.45
C LEU A 123 -3.93 14.15 1.49
N CYS A 124 -2.88 13.45 1.94
CA CYS A 124 -1.64 14.09 2.38
C CYS A 124 -0.43 13.80 1.47
N ARG A 125 -0.60 13.03 0.39
CA ARG A 125 0.48 12.81 -0.57
C ARG A 125 0.63 14.03 -1.49
N ASN A 126 1.85 14.36 -1.87
CA ASN A 126 2.11 15.51 -2.74
C ASN A 126 1.88 15.14 -4.21
N TRP A 127 0.77 15.63 -4.79
CA TRP A 127 0.27 15.20 -6.09
C TRP A 127 0.80 16.00 -7.29
N LYS A 128 1.70 16.97 -7.09
CA LYS A 128 2.19 18.02 -8.02
C LYS A 128 1.90 17.87 -9.53
N ARG A 129 2.11 16.68 -10.13
CA ARG A 129 1.94 16.45 -11.58
C ARG A 129 1.17 15.18 -11.96
N ARG A 130 0.78 14.33 -11.00
CA ARG A 130 0.14 13.05 -11.32
C ARG A 130 -0.75 12.60 -10.18
N GLU A 131 -2.05 12.64 -10.43
CA GLU A 131 -3.04 11.98 -9.59
C GLU A 131 -2.85 10.46 -9.64
N LYS A 132 -3.01 9.77 -8.50
CA LYS A 132 -3.05 8.29 -8.49
C LYS A 132 -4.46 7.84 -8.24
N GLY A 133 -5.14 7.43 -9.31
CA GLY A 133 -6.51 6.96 -9.22
C GLY A 133 -6.67 5.68 -8.39
N ARG A 134 -5.61 4.90 -8.18
CA ARG A 134 -5.67 3.74 -7.26
C ARG A 134 -6.03 4.11 -5.82
N ASP A 135 -5.61 5.27 -5.33
CA ASP A 135 -5.97 5.70 -3.97
C ASP A 135 -7.50 6.00 -3.88
N PHE A 136 -8.11 6.45 -4.98
CA PHE A 136 -9.57 6.65 -5.11
C PHE A 136 -10.33 5.33 -5.25
N TYR A 137 -9.74 4.37 -5.98
CA TYR A 137 -10.29 3.02 -6.08
C TYR A 137 -10.36 2.35 -4.70
N ASP A 138 -9.26 2.41 -3.95
CA ASP A 138 -9.20 1.86 -2.60
C ASP A 138 -10.23 2.53 -1.68
N PHE A 139 -10.40 3.86 -1.75
CA PHE A 139 -11.42 4.57 -0.99
C PHE A 139 -12.83 3.99 -1.23
N ILE A 140 -13.24 3.85 -2.48
CA ILE A 140 -14.55 3.27 -2.82
C ILE A 140 -14.65 1.82 -2.33
N TRP A 141 -13.58 1.02 -2.49
CA TRP A 141 -13.56 -0.36 -2.03
C TRP A 141 -13.77 -0.47 -0.51
N TYR A 142 -13.12 0.39 0.30
CA TYR A 142 -13.32 0.40 1.75
C TYR A 142 -14.74 0.81 2.15
N LEU A 143 -15.36 1.75 1.42
CA LEU A 143 -16.76 2.13 1.64
C LEU A 143 -17.72 0.97 1.32
N GLN A 144 -17.49 0.26 0.21
CA GLN A 144 -18.28 -0.92 -0.17
C GLN A 144 -18.20 -2.04 0.88
N GLU A 145 -17.01 -2.25 1.43
CA GLU A 145 -16.77 -3.22 2.52
C GLU A 145 -17.27 -2.73 3.88
N LYS A 146 -17.82 -1.51 3.96
CA LYS A 146 -18.34 -0.87 5.20
C LYS A 146 -17.32 -0.86 6.33
N VAL A 147 -16.04 -0.73 5.98
CA VAL A 147 -14.96 -0.70 6.96
C VAL A 147 -14.92 0.69 7.61
N PRO A 148 -15.05 0.79 8.94
CA PRO A 148 -14.89 2.07 9.60
C PRO A 148 -13.43 2.52 9.55
N VAL A 149 -13.18 3.81 9.38
CA VAL A 149 -11.83 4.38 9.55
C VAL A 149 -11.46 4.42 11.03
N ASN A 150 -10.24 4.02 11.35
CA ASN A 150 -9.62 4.30 12.65
C ASN A 150 -9.13 5.76 12.66
N LEU A 151 -9.91 6.66 13.27
CA LEU A 151 -9.61 8.10 13.26
C LEU A 151 -8.35 8.44 14.05
N HIS A 152 -8.12 7.77 15.18
CA HIS A 152 -6.93 7.98 16.01
C HIS A 152 -5.64 7.68 15.24
N HIS A 153 -5.62 6.56 14.51
CA HIS A 153 -4.46 6.20 13.69
C HIS A 153 -4.27 7.16 12.51
N LEU A 154 -5.35 7.59 11.87
CA LEU A 154 -5.29 8.59 10.80
C LEU A 154 -4.74 9.92 11.32
N GLU A 155 -5.21 10.39 12.47
CA GLU A 155 -4.72 11.59 13.14
C GLU A 155 -3.23 11.47 13.45
N ALA A 156 -2.79 10.35 14.03
CA ALA A 156 -1.38 10.10 14.33
C ALA A 156 -0.50 10.20 13.06
N ARG A 157 -0.95 9.63 11.94
CA ARG A 157 -0.29 9.75 10.62
C ARG A 157 -0.22 11.20 10.13
N MET A 158 -1.34 11.93 10.22
CA MET A 158 -1.42 13.31 9.75
C MET A 158 -0.56 14.25 10.61
N ARG A 159 -0.51 14.05 11.92
CA ARG A 159 0.39 14.78 12.84
C ARG A 159 1.85 14.49 12.54
N GLN A 160 2.21 13.21 12.39
CA GLN A 160 3.58 12.81 12.07
C GLN A 160 4.06 13.39 10.73
N SER A 161 3.18 13.43 9.74
CA SER A 161 3.46 14.04 8.43
C SER A 161 3.23 15.55 8.38
N ARG A 162 2.87 16.19 9.50
CA ARG A 162 2.62 17.63 9.67
C ARG A 162 1.43 18.21 8.88
N HIS A 163 0.50 17.36 8.44
CA HIS A 163 -0.74 17.77 7.75
C HIS A 163 -1.90 18.06 8.71
N TRP A 164 -1.78 17.66 9.98
CA TRP A 164 -2.73 18.04 11.04
C TRP A 164 -1.94 18.58 12.24
N GLN A 165 -2.08 19.87 12.52
CA GLN A 165 -1.33 20.55 13.60
C GLN A 165 -2.25 21.24 14.62
N GLN A 166 -3.56 21.12 14.43
CA GLN A 166 -4.55 21.67 15.35
C GLN A 166 -4.47 20.96 16.70
N SER A 167 -4.79 21.67 17.78
CA SER A 167 -4.88 21.07 19.12
C SER A 167 -6.05 20.09 19.22
N GLU A 168 -7.10 20.31 18.45
CA GLU A 168 -8.29 19.47 18.40
C GLU A 168 -7.99 18.12 17.74
N SER A 169 -8.67 17.08 18.22
CA SER A 169 -8.64 15.75 17.62
C SER A 169 -9.33 15.73 16.26
N LEU A 170 -8.89 14.83 15.39
CA LEU A 170 -9.53 14.65 14.09
C LEU A 170 -10.91 14.03 14.30
N THR A 171 -11.96 14.71 13.84
CA THR A 171 -13.34 14.20 13.90
C THR A 171 -13.74 13.63 12.55
N LEU A 172 -14.79 12.80 12.52
CA LEU A 172 -15.38 12.35 11.25
C LEU A 172 -15.82 13.54 10.39
N GLN A 173 -16.36 14.60 11.00
CA GLN A 173 -16.81 15.76 10.26
C GLN A 173 -15.65 16.51 9.60
N SER A 174 -14.55 16.74 10.33
CA SER A 174 -13.37 17.37 9.74
C SER A 174 -12.73 16.51 8.65
N LEU A 175 -12.71 15.18 8.82
CA LEU A 175 -12.29 14.25 7.78
C LEU A 175 -13.17 14.36 6.52
N LYS A 176 -14.50 14.39 6.66
CA LYS A 176 -15.42 14.57 5.52
C LYS A 176 -15.16 15.87 4.79
N THR A 177 -14.99 16.99 5.51
CA THR A 177 -14.65 18.28 4.91
C THR A 177 -13.36 18.18 4.09
N MET A 178 -12.28 17.62 4.66
CA MET A 178 -11.00 17.48 3.95
C MET A 178 -11.09 16.60 2.70
N LEU A 179 -11.90 15.54 2.74
CA LEU A 179 -12.15 14.67 1.58
C LEU A 179 -12.94 15.39 0.50
N ILE A 180 -13.99 16.13 0.88
CA ILE A 180 -14.78 16.93 -0.06
C ILE A 180 -13.90 17.97 -0.76
N ASP A 181 -13.14 18.75 0.01
CA ASP A 181 -12.19 19.73 -0.55
C ASP A 181 -11.21 19.07 -1.52
N ARG A 182 -10.74 17.86 -1.19
CA ARG A 182 -9.87 17.09 -2.08
C ARG A 182 -10.59 16.68 -3.37
N PHE A 183 -11.82 16.19 -3.28
CA PHE A 183 -12.60 15.72 -4.43
C PHE A 183 -13.08 16.84 -5.34
N GLU A 184 -13.18 18.07 -4.83
CA GLU A 184 -13.47 19.26 -5.63
C GLU A 184 -12.29 19.66 -6.52
N ASN A 185 -11.05 19.42 -6.08
CA ASN A 185 -9.83 19.95 -6.69
C ASN A 185 -9.03 18.90 -7.48
N VAL A 186 -9.74 17.99 -8.15
CA VAL A 186 -9.15 16.79 -8.76
C VAL A 186 -9.59 16.64 -10.22
N ASP A 187 -8.64 16.21 -11.07
CA ASP A 187 -8.91 15.84 -12.45
C ASP A 187 -9.33 14.35 -12.53
N TYR A 188 -10.61 14.13 -12.76
CA TYR A 188 -11.19 12.78 -12.83
C TYR A 188 -10.76 12.00 -14.06
N GLU A 189 -10.38 12.66 -15.16
CA GLU A 189 -9.90 11.96 -16.35
C GLU A 189 -8.52 11.35 -16.10
N LEU A 190 -7.63 12.09 -15.43
CA LEU A 190 -6.32 11.55 -15.02
C LEU A 190 -6.45 10.38 -14.04
N ILE A 191 -7.41 10.47 -13.11
CA ILE A 191 -7.70 9.38 -12.18
C ILE A 191 -8.18 8.13 -12.89
N LYS A 192 -9.15 8.28 -13.80
CA LYS A 192 -9.68 7.15 -14.57
C LYS A 192 -8.56 6.50 -15.38
N GLN A 193 -7.75 7.30 -16.07
CA GLN A 193 -6.60 6.83 -16.85
C GLN A 193 -5.57 6.05 -16.01
N ASP A 194 -5.30 6.46 -14.76
CA ASP A 194 -4.38 5.74 -13.87
C ASP A 194 -4.93 4.37 -13.44
N VAL A 195 -6.26 4.18 -13.40
CA VAL A 195 -6.91 2.94 -12.94
C VAL A 195 -7.24 1.98 -14.07
N LEU A 196 -7.57 2.49 -15.26
CA LEU A 196 -7.99 1.69 -16.43
C LEU A 196 -7.14 0.44 -16.69
N PRO A 197 -5.79 0.48 -16.64
CA PRO A 197 -4.97 -0.70 -16.91
C PRO A 197 -5.10 -1.83 -15.89
N PHE A 198 -5.69 -1.55 -14.72
CA PHE A 198 -5.74 -2.48 -13.59
C PHE A 198 -7.12 -3.11 -13.36
N ILE A 199 -8.15 -2.66 -14.08
CA ILE A 199 -9.52 -3.13 -13.89
C ILE A 199 -10.02 -3.90 -15.13
N PRO A 200 -10.72 -5.04 -14.93
CA PRO A 200 -11.23 -5.82 -16.05
C PRO A 200 -12.44 -5.16 -16.73
N ASN A 201 -13.21 -4.35 -16.00
CA ASN A 201 -14.41 -3.67 -16.50
C ASN A 201 -14.31 -2.15 -16.31
N PRO A 202 -14.01 -1.37 -17.37
CA PRO A 202 -13.95 0.09 -17.32
C PRO A 202 -15.24 0.78 -16.85
N LYS A 203 -16.41 0.14 -17.03
CA LYS A 203 -17.71 0.75 -16.65
C LYS A 203 -17.82 1.08 -15.16
N VAL A 204 -17.08 0.38 -14.31
CA VAL A 204 -17.08 0.58 -12.85
C VAL A 204 -16.62 1.99 -12.46
N ILE A 205 -15.78 2.62 -13.30
CA ILE A 205 -15.24 3.95 -13.04
C ILE A 205 -15.86 5.05 -13.92
N GLU A 206 -16.83 4.73 -14.78
CA GLU A 206 -17.50 5.74 -15.62
C GLU A 206 -18.25 6.78 -14.77
N ILE A 207 -18.91 6.32 -13.71
CA ILE A 207 -19.66 7.16 -12.75
C ILE A 207 -18.75 8.09 -11.91
N TRP A 208 -17.43 7.86 -11.93
CA TRP A 208 -16.51 8.67 -11.13
C TRP A 208 -16.54 10.12 -11.56
N SER A 209 -17.01 10.96 -10.64
CA SER A 209 -17.16 12.39 -10.78
C SER A 209 -17.07 13.02 -9.38
N ARG A 210 -16.88 14.34 -9.34
CA ARG A 210 -16.92 15.11 -8.09
C ARG A 210 -18.16 14.79 -7.27
N ASP A 211 -19.32 14.88 -7.90
CA ASP A 211 -20.60 14.74 -7.21
C ASP A 211 -20.78 13.31 -6.65
N PHE A 212 -20.30 12.31 -7.38
CA PHE A 212 -20.28 10.92 -6.90
C PHE A 212 -19.42 10.76 -5.65
N PHE A 213 -18.18 11.24 -5.66
CA PHE A 213 -17.27 11.09 -4.51
C PHE A 213 -17.74 11.89 -3.29
N ILE A 214 -18.30 13.08 -3.49
CA ILE A 214 -18.90 13.87 -2.40
C ILE A 214 -20.10 13.13 -1.79
N ALA A 215 -21.01 12.60 -2.62
CA ALA A 215 -22.20 11.89 -2.15
C ALA A 215 -21.83 10.67 -1.29
N VAL A 216 -20.97 9.78 -1.81
CA VAL A 216 -20.57 8.57 -1.07
C VAL A 216 -19.79 8.88 0.21
N THR A 217 -19.02 9.98 0.22
CA THR A 217 -18.32 10.44 1.44
C THR A 217 -19.31 10.85 2.53
N ASN A 218 -20.35 11.59 2.15
CA ASN A 218 -21.37 12.04 3.09
C ASN A 218 -22.23 10.89 3.61
N GLU A 219 -22.65 9.99 2.73
CA GLU A 219 -23.62 8.94 3.03
C GLU A 219 -23.01 7.67 3.62
N MET A 220 -21.79 7.31 3.22
CA MET A 220 -21.27 5.95 3.43
C MET A 220 -20.02 5.86 4.30
N LEU A 221 -19.30 6.96 4.58
CA LEU A 221 -18.05 6.91 5.34
C LEU A 221 -18.30 6.63 6.84
N PRO A 222 -17.97 5.42 7.36
CA PRO A 222 -18.10 5.09 8.77
C PRO A 222 -16.77 5.36 9.51
N ALA A 223 -16.83 5.65 10.80
CA ALA A 223 -15.64 5.81 11.65
C ALA A 223 -15.80 5.09 12.99
N VAL A 224 -14.66 4.66 13.56
CA VAL A 224 -14.50 4.09 14.90
C VAL A 224 -13.44 4.90 15.65
#